data_AF-A0A7C4E2G6-F1
#
_entry.id   AF-A0A7C4E2G6-F1
#
_cell.length_a   1.000
_cell.length_b   1.000
_cell.length_c   1.000
_cell.angle_alpha   90.00
_cell.angle_beta   90.00
_cell.angle_gamma   90.00
#
_symmetry.space_group_name_H-M   'P 1'
#
loop_
_entity.id
_entity.type
_entity.pdbx_description
1 polymer ?
#
loop_
_entity_poly.entity_id
_entity_poly.type
_entity_poly.pdbx_seq_one_letter_code
_entity_poly.pdbx_strand_id
1 'polypeptide(L)'
;MLRKILPFLFMLSALLRCVCGAVVEGLDDLRVADEANGLIRLRCGNGYCELEEVCTVSVSGENADVRFSRMFSEYNLLFMGRDELTKKLRRLGVKVVKDLFGGKSIKTRIKIL
;
A
#
# COMPACT_ATOMS: atom_id res chain seq x y z
N MET A 1 11.55 -30.34 -11.29
CA MET A 1 11.64 -29.10 -10.47
C MET A 1 10.44 -28.15 -10.61
N LEU A 2 9.53 -28.31 -11.60
CA LEU A 2 8.34 -27.45 -11.75
C LEU A 2 7.32 -27.51 -10.60
N ARG A 3 7.22 -28.62 -9.85
CA ARG A 3 6.19 -28.80 -8.80
C ARG A 3 6.35 -27.89 -7.57
N LYS A 4 7.53 -27.31 -7.33
CA LYS A 4 7.78 -26.40 -6.19
C LYS A 4 7.57 -24.92 -6.53
N ILE A 5 7.45 -24.57 -7.81
CA ILE A 5 7.31 -23.18 -8.27
C ILE A 5 5.87 -22.69 -8.12
N LEU A 6 4.88 -23.57 -8.34
CA LEU A 6 3.46 -23.24 -8.19
C LEU A 6 3.09 -22.68 -6.82
N PRO A 7 3.44 -23.32 -5.68
CA PRO A 7 3.09 -22.79 -4.35
C PRO A 7 3.85 -21.50 -4.01
N PHE A 8 5.05 -21.30 -4.57
CA PHE A 8 5.82 -20.07 -4.39
C PHE A 8 5.17 -18.88 -5.12
N LEU A 9 4.73 -19.09 -6.37
CA LEU A 9 3.95 -18.10 -7.12
C LEU A 9 2.58 -17.82 -6.46
N PHE A 10 1.94 -18.85 -5.91
CA PHE A 10 0.68 -18.70 -5.16
C PHE A 10 0.89 -17.90 -3.86
N MET A 11 1.98 -18.11 -3.13
CA MET A 11 2.32 -17.32 -1.94
C MET A 11 2.67 -15.87 -2.27
N LEU A 12 3.33 -15.62 -3.42
CA LEU A 12 3.60 -14.25 -3.88
C LEU A 12 2.32 -13.50 -4.26
N SER A 13 1.28 -14.19 -4.75
CA SER A 13 -0.02 -13.58 -5.09
C SER A 13 -0.89 -13.21 -3.87
N ALA A 14 -0.56 -13.70 -2.67
CA ALA A 14 -1.45 -13.57 -1.51
C ALA A 14 -1.34 -12.21 -0.81
N LEU A 15 -0.18 -11.57 -0.82
CA LEU A 15 0.11 -10.37 -0.03
C LEU A 15 0.63 -9.24 -0.91
N LEU A 16 0.30 -8.00 -0.54
CA LEU A 16 0.96 -6.85 -1.13
C LEU A 16 2.40 -6.79 -0.63
N ARG A 17 3.31 -6.47 -1.54
CA ARG A 17 4.73 -6.36 -1.25
C ARG A 17 5.28 -5.06 -1.81
N CYS A 18 6.19 -4.45 -1.08
CA CYS A 18 7.05 -3.42 -1.62
C CYS A 18 7.99 -4.01 -2.68
N VAL A 19 8.57 -3.16 -3.52
CA VAL A 19 9.52 -3.57 -4.57
C VAL A 19 10.76 -4.29 -4.04
N CYS A 20 11.11 -4.06 -2.76
CA CYS A 20 12.18 -4.78 -2.06
C CYS A 20 11.76 -6.15 -1.50
N GLY A 21 10.51 -6.58 -1.72
CA GLY A 21 9.96 -7.85 -1.25
C GLY A 21 9.31 -7.83 0.14
N ALA A 22 9.51 -6.76 0.91
CA ALA A 22 8.89 -6.56 2.23
C ALA A 22 7.36 -6.55 2.10
N VAL A 23 6.68 -7.21 3.05
CA VAL A 23 5.21 -7.28 3.08
C VAL A 23 4.63 -5.92 3.49
N VAL A 24 3.45 -5.58 2.97
CA VAL A 24 2.70 -4.36 3.32
C VAL A 24 1.23 -4.70 3.55
N GLU A 25 0.81 -4.83 4.80
CA GLU A 25 -0.56 -5.20 5.22
C GLU A 25 -1.30 -4.10 5.98
N GLY A 26 -0.58 -3.14 6.56
CA GLY A 26 -1.13 -2.02 7.32
C GLY A 26 -0.12 -0.89 7.55
N LEU A 27 -0.46 0.02 8.46
CA LEU A 27 0.42 1.15 8.78
C LEU A 27 1.72 0.71 9.46
N ASP A 28 1.71 -0.39 10.22
CA ASP A 28 2.89 -0.91 10.94
C ASP A 28 4.03 -1.37 10.01
N ASP A 29 3.71 -1.69 8.75
CA ASP A 29 4.69 -2.04 7.71
C ASP A 29 5.25 -0.82 6.97
N LEU A 30 4.76 0.37 7.32
CA LEU A 30 5.07 1.64 6.70
C LEU A 30 5.69 2.59 7.73
N ARG A 31 6.40 3.59 7.23
CA ARG A 31 6.91 4.70 8.04
C ARG A 31 6.51 6.02 7.41
N VAL A 32 6.19 7.00 8.25
CA VAL A 32 5.99 8.38 7.82
C VAL A 32 7.34 8.94 7.38
N ALA A 33 7.43 9.35 6.12
CA ALA A 33 8.64 9.94 5.58
C ALA A 33 8.60 11.47 5.62
N ASP A 34 7.44 12.04 5.38
CA ASP A 34 7.21 13.49 5.37
C ASP A 34 5.73 13.77 5.66
N GLU A 35 5.47 14.88 6.34
CA GLU A 35 4.12 15.40 6.59
C GLU A 35 4.13 16.92 6.39
N ALA A 36 3.48 17.37 5.33
CA ALA A 36 3.44 18.79 4.98
C ALA A 36 2.08 19.16 4.39
N ASN A 37 1.48 20.25 4.88
CA ASN A 37 0.23 20.82 4.35
C ASN A 37 -0.93 19.80 4.23
N GLY A 38 -1.05 18.88 5.20
CA GLY A 38 -2.10 17.85 5.19
C GLY A 38 -1.85 16.70 4.19
N LEU A 39 -0.66 16.61 3.60
CA LEU A 39 -0.16 15.49 2.83
C LEU A 39 0.83 14.69 3.67
N ILE A 40 0.56 13.40 3.87
CA ILE A 40 1.41 12.44 4.56
C ILE A 40 2.00 11.50 3.49
N ARG A 41 3.33 11.44 3.38
CA ARG A 41 4.02 10.46 2.53
C ARG A 41 4.44 9.27 3.36
N LEU A 42 4.03 8.07 2.92
CA LEU A 42 4.37 6.81 3.57
C LEU A 42 5.39 6.03 2.74
N ARG A 43 6.46 5.60 3.39
CA ARG A 43 7.51 4.74 2.82
C ARG A 43 7.42 3.34 3.37
N CYS A 44 8.08 2.41 2.70
CA CYS A 44 8.29 1.07 3.22
C CYS A 44 9.01 1.13 4.58
N GLY A 45 8.55 0.32 5.53
CA GLY A 45 9.19 0.18 6.84
C GLY A 45 10.59 -0.45 6.77
N ASN A 46 10.90 -1.19 5.70
CA ASN A 46 12.27 -1.64 5.44
C ASN A 46 13.16 -0.44 5.09
N GLY A 47 14.09 -0.11 6.01
CA GLY A 47 14.99 1.03 5.90
C GLY A 47 15.92 1.02 4.69
N TYR A 48 16.16 -0.15 4.08
CA TYR A 48 16.99 -0.32 2.89
C TYR A 48 16.19 -0.23 1.57
N CYS A 49 14.88 0.03 1.65
CA CYS A 49 14.07 0.17 0.45
C CYS A 49 14.25 1.56 -0.18
N GLU A 50 14.74 1.58 -1.41
CA GLU A 50 14.94 2.81 -2.20
C GLU A 50 13.64 3.39 -2.78
N LEU A 51 12.49 2.72 -2.61
CA LEU A 51 11.23 3.28 -3.06
C LEU A 51 10.91 4.57 -2.27
N GLU A 52 10.74 5.67 -3.02
CA GLU A 52 10.52 7.00 -2.44
C GLU A 52 9.20 7.10 -1.67
N GLU A 53 8.16 6.41 -2.14
CA GLU A 53 6.87 6.30 -1.46
C GLU A 53 6.11 5.04 -1.89
N VAL A 54 5.43 4.42 -0.92
CA VAL A 54 4.44 3.35 -1.16
C VAL A 54 3.09 3.99 -1.46
N CYS A 55 2.70 4.98 -0.65
CA CYS A 55 1.51 5.76 -0.87
C CYS A 55 1.59 7.15 -0.23
N THR A 56 0.70 8.01 -0.67
CA THR A 56 0.43 9.29 -0.05
C THR A 56 -1.00 9.35 0.45
N VAL A 57 -1.20 10.04 1.57
CA VAL A 57 -2.51 10.27 2.17
C VAL A 57 -2.68 11.78 2.28
N SER A 58 -3.67 12.35 1.60
CA SER A 58 -4.03 13.75 1.74
C SER A 58 -5.38 13.88 2.41
N VAL A 59 -5.50 14.75 3.41
CA VAL A 59 -6.76 15.01 4.11
C VAL A 59 -7.30 16.39 3.76
N SER A 60 -8.59 16.43 3.42
CA SER A 60 -9.32 17.66 3.17
C SER A 60 -10.71 17.58 3.83
N GLY A 61 -10.84 18.27 4.96
CA GLY A 61 -12.02 18.16 5.83
C GLY A 61 -12.21 16.73 6.33
N GLU A 62 -13.37 16.14 6.06
CA GLU A 62 -13.72 14.76 6.45
C GLU A 62 -13.35 13.70 5.39
N ASN A 63 -12.60 14.09 4.35
CA ASN A 63 -12.19 13.17 3.29
C ASN A 63 -10.68 12.92 3.36
N ALA A 64 -10.29 11.65 3.30
CA ALA A 64 -8.92 11.24 3.05
C ALA A 64 -8.82 10.64 1.65
N ASP A 65 -7.87 11.13 0.87
CA ASP A 65 -7.52 10.59 -0.44
C ASP A 65 -6.19 9.83 -0.31
N VAL A 66 -6.22 8.51 -0.58
CA VAL A 66 -5.03 7.66 -0.62
C VAL A 66 -4.63 7.44 -2.07
N ARG A 67 -3.37 7.72 -2.40
CA ARG A 67 -2.77 7.44 -3.72
C ARG A 67 -1.61 6.49 -3.55
N PHE A 68 -1.71 5.31 -4.17
CA PHE A 68 -0.59 4.38 -4.21
C PHE A 68 0.40 4.78 -5.30
N SER A 69 1.69 4.59 -5.03
CA SER A 69 2.69 4.85 -6.05
C SER A 69 2.53 3.88 -7.22
N ARG A 70 2.83 4.38 -8.42
CA ARG A 70 2.73 3.59 -9.64
C ARG A 70 3.64 2.37 -9.57
N MET A 71 4.88 2.55 -9.12
CA MET A 71 5.86 1.48 -9.00
C MET A 71 5.40 0.38 -8.02
N PHE A 72 4.82 0.75 -6.88
CA PHE A 72 4.25 -0.22 -5.94
C PHE A 72 3.08 -1.00 -6.55
N SER A 73 2.17 -0.31 -7.24
CA SER A 73 0.98 -0.92 -7.84
C SER A 73 1.34 -1.86 -9.00
N GLU A 74 2.21 -1.41 -9.92
CA GLU A 74 2.68 -2.20 -11.07
C GLU A 74 3.49 -3.43 -10.62
N TYR A 75 4.35 -3.28 -9.60
CA TYR A 75 5.09 -4.41 -9.04
C TYR A 75 4.15 -5.51 -8.54
N ASN A 76 3.10 -5.15 -7.78
CA ASN A 76 2.14 -6.14 -7.30
C ASN A 76 1.29 -6.73 -8.43
N LEU A 77 0.99 -5.96 -9.48
CA LEU A 77 0.27 -6.45 -10.66
C LEU A 77 1.00 -7.59 -11.38
N LEU A 78 2.34 -7.67 -11.28
CA LEU A 78 3.12 -8.79 -11.84
C LEU A 78 2.77 -10.13 -11.18
N PHE A 79 2.27 -10.12 -9.94
CA PHE A 79 2.03 -11.32 -9.13
C PHE A 79 0.54 -11.61 -8.91
N MET A 80 -0.34 -10.65 -9.18
CA MET A 80 -1.78 -10.81 -8.99
C MET A 80 -2.58 -10.07 -10.06
N GLY A 81 -3.78 -10.58 -10.38
CA GLY A 81 -4.68 -9.93 -11.34
C GLY A 81 -5.15 -8.55 -10.87
N ARG A 82 -5.52 -7.69 -11.83
CA ARG A 82 -5.96 -6.30 -11.59
C ARG A 82 -7.08 -6.18 -10.56
N ASP A 83 -8.08 -7.07 -10.61
CA ASP A 83 -9.23 -7.00 -9.71
C ASP A 83 -8.84 -7.32 -8.27
N GLU A 84 -7.97 -8.32 -8.08
CA GLU A 84 -7.48 -8.70 -6.76
C GLU A 84 -6.57 -7.61 -6.19
N LEU A 85 -5.67 -7.06 -7.03
CA LEU A 85 -4.85 -5.91 -6.66
C LEU A 85 -5.72 -4.73 -6.21
N THR A 86 -6.74 -4.39 -6.99
CA THR A 86 -7.66 -3.28 -6.70
C THR A 86 -8.34 -3.47 -5.35
N LYS A 87 -8.82 -4.68 -5.05
CA LYS A 87 -9.42 -5.01 -3.75
C LYS A 87 -8.41 -4.89 -2.60
N LYS A 88 -7.18 -5.40 -2.78
CA LYS A 88 -6.13 -5.34 -1.74
C LYS A 88 -5.66 -3.92 -1.48
N LEU A 89 -5.38 -3.12 -2.51
CA LEU A 89 -5.03 -1.70 -2.38
C LEU A 89 -6.16 -0.93 -1.68
N ARG A 90 -7.42 -1.23 -2.01
CA ARG A 90 -8.56 -0.61 -1.32
C ARG A 90 -8.56 -0.93 0.18
N ARG A 91 -8.38 -2.20 0.55
CA ARG A 91 -8.32 -2.62 1.95
C ARG A 91 -7.14 -1.99 2.69
N LEU A 92 -5.96 -1.96 2.08
CA LEU A 92 -4.77 -1.33 2.63
C LEU A 92 -4.98 0.17 2.87
N GLY A 93 -5.54 0.89 1.89
CA GLY A 93 -5.80 2.33 2.02
C GLY A 93 -6.76 2.66 3.16
N VAL A 94 -7.82 1.88 3.33
CA VAL A 94 -8.75 2.05 4.47
C VAL A 94 -8.06 1.78 5.81
N LYS A 95 -7.26 0.72 5.92
CA LYS A 95 -6.49 0.43 7.14
C LYS A 95 -5.55 1.58 7.50
N VAL A 96 -4.73 2.02 6.53
CA VAL A 96 -3.78 3.12 6.71
C VAL A 96 -4.47 4.39 7.21
N VAL A 97 -5.60 4.80 6.61
CA VAL A 97 -6.35 5.97 7.06
C VAL A 97 -6.93 5.77 8.46
N LYS A 98 -7.48 4.58 8.75
CA LYS A 98 -8.02 4.27 10.07
C LYS A 98 -6.96 4.37 11.16
N ASP A 99 -5.77 3.82 10.89
CA ASP A 99 -4.67 3.75 11.84
C ASP A 99 -4.02 5.13 12.04
N LEU A 100 -3.86 5.92 10.97
CA LEU A 100 -3.34 7.30 11.06
C LEU A 100 -4.26 8.24 11.85
N PHE A 101 -5.57 8.10 11.72
CA PHE A 101 -6.54 9.05 12.26
C PHE A 101 -7.41 8.50 13.39
N GLY A 102 -7.02 7.36 13.98
CA GLY A 102 -7.63 6.82 15.21
C GLY A 102 -9.12 6.51 15.09
N GLY A 103 -9.59 6.06 13.92
CA GLY A 103 -10.98 5.67 13.72
C GLY A 103 -12.01 6.82 13.66
N LYS A 104 -11.56 8.08 13.49
CA LYS A 104 -12.47 9.16 13.07
C LYS A 104 -13.20 8.74 11.79
N SER A 105 -14.48 9.09 11.67
CA SER A 105 -15.31 8.76 10.50
C SER A 105 -14.87 9.57 9.27
N ILE A 106 -13.71 9.23 8.72
CA ILE A 106 -13.11 9.87 7.56
C ILE A 106 -13.48 9.06 6.33
N LYS A 107 -14.16 9.70 5.38
CA LYS A 107 -14.49 9.07 4.10
C LYS A 107 -13.20 8.85 3.32
N THR A 108 -12.87 7.58 3.08
CA THR A 108 -11.65 7.19 2.39
C THR A 108 -11.92 7.04 0.90
N ARG A 109 -11.23 7.83 0.09
CA ARG A 109 -11.18 7.72 -1.37
C ARG A 109 -9.83 7.15 -1.77
N ILE A 110 -9.85 6.15 -2.64
CA ILE A 110 -8.64 5.44 -3.04
C ILE A 110 -8.48 5.62 -4.53
N LYS A 111 -7.42 6.32 -4.92
CA LYS A 111 -7.05 6.53 -6.30
C LYS A 111 -5.97 5.53 -6.67
N ILE A 112 -6.35 4.58 -7.52
CA ILE A 112 -5.47 3.58 -8.11
C ILE A 112 -5.28 4.05 -9.55
N LEU A 113 -4.02 4.29 -9.94
CA LEU A 113 -3.65 4.66 -11.30
C LEU A 113 -3.92 3.50 -12.26
#